data_AF-A0A6G0NKK0-F1
#
_entry.id   AF-A0A6G0NKK0-F1
#
_cell.length_a   1.000
_cell.length_b   1.000
_cell.length_c   1.000
_cell.angle_alpha   90.00
_cell.angle_beta   90.00
_cell.angle_gamma   90.00
#
_symmetry.space_group_name_H-M   'P 1'
#
loop_
_entity.id
_entity.type
_entity.pdbx_description
1 polymer ?
#
loop_
_entity_poly.entity_id
_entity_poly.type
_entity_poly.pdbx_seq_one_letter_code
_entity_poly.pdbx_strand_id
1 'polypeptide(L)'
;KVNNLQNCGADAKCKADQARRKANFSKLKAAHFFASPQDDIQAPWQSCLLGKYSTVGSVADVNAKFSTFKIIDMKQTVEYTNDLYGLKTLDTSGRLHIHQVANVPHNCWLFDYTSLATKTLCKHKPVYDAQIYPVLV
;
A
#
# COMPACT_ATOMS: atom_id res chain seq x y z
N LYS A 1 -18.33 6.50 8.67
CA LYS A 1 -17.78 6.27 7.30
C LYS A 1 -16.27 6.50 7.33
N VAL A 2 -15.48 5.64 6.70
CA VAL A 2 -14.11 5.34 7.17
C VAL A 2 -12.98 5.83 6.25
N ASN A 3 -13.24 6.28 5.01
CA ASN A 3 -12.20 6.66 4.05
C ASN A 3 -12.59 7.81 3.10
N ASN A 4 -11.66 8.21 2.24
CA ASN A 4 -11.82 9.31 1.27
C ASN A 4 -12.36 8.86 -0.10
N LEU A 5 -12.73 7.59 -0.27
CA LEU A 5 -13.42 7.09 -1.48
C LEU A 5 -14.94 7.28 -1.41
N GLN A 6 -15.47 7.52 -0.21
CA GLN A 6 -16.90 7.69 0.00
C GLN A 6 -17.46 8.85 -0.85
N ASN A 7 -18.56 8.59 -1.56
CA ASN A 7 -19.37 9.67 -2.10
C ASN A 7 -20.11 10.40 -0.95
N CYS A 8 -19.75 11.66 -0.70
CA CYS A 8 -20.36 12.47 0.34
C CYS A 8 -21.64 13.19 -0.10
N GLY A 9 -21.93 13.33 -1.40
CA GLY A 9 -23.06 14.12 -1.88
C GLY A 9 -23.12 15.51 -1.24
N ALA A 10 -24.22 15.82 -0.55
CA ALA A 10 -24.41 17.08 0.19
C ALA A 10 -23.96 17.03 1.68
N ASP A 11 -23.47 15.90 2.18
CA ASP A 11 -23.05 15.74 3.58
C ASP A 11 -21.80 16.58 3.89
N ALA A 12 -22.00 17.70 4.58
CA ALA A 12 -20.95 18.63 4.96
C ALA A 12 -19.93 18.02 5.94
N LYS A 13 -20.38 17.18 6.88
CA LYS A 13 -19.49 16.51 7.83
C LYS A 13 -18.58 15.52 7.13
N CYS A 14 -19.12 14.75 6.19
CA CYS A 14 -18.35 13.83 5.36
C CYS A 14 -17.25 14.57 4.56
N LYS A 15 -17.58 15.69 3.92
CA LYS A 15 -16.60 16.52 3.19
C LYS A 15 -15.53 17.09 4.11
N ALA A 16 -15.91 17.62 5.27
CA ALA A 16 -14.98 18.14 6.26
C ALA A 16 -14.03 17.04 6.77
N ASP A 17 -14.54 15.85 7.01
CA ASP A 17 -13.74 14.69 7.42
C ASP A 17 -12.77 14.24 6.32
N GLN A 18 -13.17 14.25 5.04
CA GLN A 18 -12.27 13.95 3.93
C GLN A 18 -11.12 14.97 3.84
N ALA A 19 -11.44 16.27 3.93
CA ALA A 19 -10.43 17.34 3.94
C ALA A 19 -9.47 17.18 5.13
N ARG A 20 -9.98 16.88 6.33
CA ARG A 20 -9.17 16.63 7.53
C ARG A 20 -8.21 15.46 7.35
N ARG A 21 -8.66 14.32 6.81
CA ARG A 21 -7.80 13.15 6.58
C ARG A 21 -6.68 13.46 5.58
N LYS A 22 -7.01 14.17 4.48
CA LYS A 22 -6.01 14.65 3.52
C LYS A 22 -4.99 15.58 4.16
N ALA A 23 -5.45 16.57 4.91
CA ALA A 23 -4.58 17.53 5.60
C ALA A 23 -3.67 16.83 6.61
N ASN A 24 -4.16 15.81 7.32
CA ASN A 24 -3.36 15.06 8.29
C ASN A 24 -2.28 14.20 7.63
N PHE A 25 -2.61 13.42 6.60
CA PHE A 25 -1.62 12.61 5.90
C PHE A 25 -0.56 13.46 5.19
N SER A 26 -0.98 14.63 4.66
CA SER A 26 -0.08 15.57 3.98
C SER A 26 0.99 16.19 4.89
N LYS A 27 0.87 16.08 6.22
CA LYS A 27 1.87 16.57 7.19
C LYS A 27 3.09 15.67 7.32
N LEU A 28 3.06 14.44 6.80
CA LEU A 28 4.20 13.54 6.88
C LEU A 28 5.41 14.17 6.18
N LYS A 29 6.57 14.15 6.86
CA LYS A 29 7.84 14.60 6.29
C LYS A 29 8.35 13.63 5.24
N ALA A 30 8.17 12.34 5.51
CA ALA A 30 8.42 11.24 4.60
C ALA A 30 7.47 10.08 4.93
N ALA A 31 7.12 9.27 3.93
CA ALA A 31 6.37 8.04 4.08
C ALA A 31 7.06 6.94 3.26
N HIS A 32 7.57 5.92 3.94
CA HIS A 32 8.30 4.82 3.33
C HIS A 32 7.44 3.55 3.36
N PHE A 33 7.23 2.96 2.19
CA PHE A 33 6.49 1.71 2.02
C PHE A 33 7.42 0.65 1.48
N PHE A 34 7.50 -0.48 2.16
CA PHE A 34 8.35 -1.62 1.80
C PHE A 34 7.47 -2.81 1.44
N ALA A 35 7.80 -3.49 0.35
CA ALA A 35 7.15 -4.72 -0.03
C ALA A 35 8.06 -5.60 -0.88
N SER A 36 7.65 -6.85 -1.06
CA SER A 36 8.38 -7.85 -1.81
C SER A 36 7.44 -8.67 -2.68
N PRO A 37 7.81 -8.99 -3.93
CA PRO A 37 7.09 -9.96 -4.74
C PRO A 37 7.04 -11.37 -4.14
N GLN A 38 7.92 -11.66 -3.17
CA GLN A 38 8.00 -12.93 -2.45
C GLN A 38 7.25 -12.89 -1.10
N ASP A 39 6.45 -11.85 -0.85
CA ASP A 39 5.49 -11.86 0.25
C ASP A 39 4.51 -13.03 0.06
N ASP A 40 4.50 -13.94 1.04
CA ASP A 40 3.79 -15.21 1.01
C ASP A 40 2.51 -15.21 1.85
N ILE A 41 2.07 -14.02 2.31
CA ILE A 41 0.85 -13.83 3.09
C ILE A 41 -0.07 -12.81 2.42
N GLN A 42 0.45 -11.66 2.02
CA GLN A 42 -0.34 -10.56 1.48
C GLN A 42 -0.70 -10.79 0.01
N ALA A 43 -2.00 -10.77 -0.30
CA ALA A 43 -2.52 -10.91 -1.66
C ALA A 43 -3.49 -9.76 -2.01
N PRO A 44 -3.18 -8.90 -2.99
CA PRO A 44 -1.93 -8.85 -3.75
C PRO A 44 -0.82 -8.17 -2.91
N TRP A 45 0.42 -8.61 -3.04
CA TRP A 45 1.56 -8.02 -2.31
C TRP A 45 1.72 -6.52 -2.63
N GLN A 46 1.30 -6.09 -3.83
CA GLN A 46 1.28 -4.69 -4.26
C GLN A 46 0.39 -3.80 -3.37
N SER A 47 -0.51 -4.37 -2.57
CA SER A 47 -1.28 -3.61 -1.59
C SER A 47 -0.39 -2.93 -0.55
N CYS A 48 0.79 -3.49 -0.25
CA CYS A 48 1.78 -2.84 0.61
C CYS A 48 2.47 -1.64 -0.06
N LEU A 49 2.41 -1.55 -1.40
CA LEU A 49 2.89 -0.41 -2.19
C LEU A 49 1.74 0.45 -2.73
N LEU A 50 0.58 0.41 -2.05
CA LEU A 50 -0.60 1.22 -2.35
C LEU A 50 -1.21 0.95 -3.75
N GLY A 51 -0.85 -0.16 -4.37
CA GLY A 51 -1.57 -0.74 -5.50
C GLY A 51 -2.75 -1.60 -5.03
N LYS A 52 -3.54 -2.13 -5.97
CA LYS A 52 -4.68 -3.02 -5.65
C LYS A 52 -5.13 -3.82 -6.87
N TYR A 53 -6.01 -4.78 -6.65
CA TYR A 53 -6.78 -5.36 -7.74
C TYR A 53 -7.71 -4.33 -8.39
N SER A 54 -8.00 -4.53 -9.68
CA SER A 54 -9.02 -3.79 -10.42
C SER A 54 -10.41 -3.92 -9.78
N THR A 55 -11.23 -2.88 -9.89
CA THR A 55 -12.62 -2.91 -9.43
C THR A 55 -13.45 -3.89 -10.25
N VAL A 56 -14.43 -4.53 -9.60
CA VAL A 56 -15.46 -5.35 -10.25
C VAL A 56 -16.85 -4.75 -10.09
N GLY A 57 -17.78 -5.19 -10.94
CA GLY A 57 -19.16 -4.68 -10.97
C GLY A 57 -20.02 -5.14 -9.79
N SER A 58 -19.67 -6.26 -9.14
CA SER A 58 -20.45 -6.82 -8.04
C SER A 58 -19.61 -7.66 -7.07
N VAL A 59 -20.15 -7.95 -5.88
CA VAL A 59 -19.53 -8.88 -4.92
C VAL A 59 -19.47 -10.30 -5.49
N ALA A 60 -20.47 -10.72 -6.27
CA ALA A 60 -20.47 -12.05 -6.90
C ALA A 60 -19.30 -12.20 -7.89
N ASP A 61 -18.95 -11.13 -8.61
CA ASP A 61 -17.80 -11.12 -9.52
C ASP A 61 -16.46 -11.33 -8.79
N VAL A 62 -16.37 -11.01 -7.49
CA VAL A 62 -15.15 -11.25 -6.70
C VAL A 62 -14.78 -12.73 -6.70
N ASN A 63 -15.75 -13.60 -6.48
CA ASN A 63 -15.51 -15.04 -6.46
C ASN A 63 -15.46 -15.62 -7.87
N ALA A 64 -16.36 -15.18 -8.76
CA ALA A 64 -16.51 -15.77 -10.08
C ALA A 64 -15.40 -15.36 -11.09
N LYS A 65 -14.76 -14.21 -10.89
CA LYS A 65 -13.84 -13.61 -11.87
C LYS A 65 -12.47 -13.25 -11.28
N PHE A 66 -12.09 -13.80 -10.13
CA PHE A 66 -10.81 -13.47 -9.48
C PHE A 66 -9.60 -13.56 -10.43
N SER A 67 -9.55 -14.60 -11.28
CA SER A 67 -8.47 -14.79 -12.25
C SER A 67 -8.36 -13.69 -13.32
N THR A 68 -9.41 -12.89 -13.53
CA THR A 68 -9.40 -11.78 -14.49
C THR A 68 -8.96 -10.46 -13.86
N PHE A 69 -8.66 -10.45 -12.56
CA PHE A 69 -8.33 -9.23 -11.84
C PHE A 69 -6.95 -8.75 -12.27
N LYS A 70 -6.87 -7.47 -12.64
CA LYS A 70 -5.61 -6.83 -12.98
C LYS A 70 -5.03 -6.18 -11.74
N ILE A 71 -3.71 -6.18 -11.63
CA ILE A 71 -3.04 -5.31 -10.66
C ILE A 71 -3.05 -3.89 -11.23
N ILE A 72 -3.51 -2.95 -10.40
CA ILE A 72 -3.52 -1.52 -10.67
C ILE A 72 -2.44 -0.90 -9.78
N ASP A 73 -1.46 -0.28 -10.42
CA ASP A 73 -0.38 0.41 -9.71
C ASP A 73 -0.91 1.66 -9.00
N MET A 74 -0.24 2.04 -7.91
CA MET A 74 -0.62 3.21 -7.09
C MET A 74 -0.98 4.44 -7.94
N LYS A 75 -0.16 4.79 -8.93
CA LYS A 75 -0.34 6.00 -9.76
C LYS A 75 -1.57 5.94 -10.68
N GLN A 76 -2.12 4.75 -10.90
CA GLN A 76 -3.32 4.52 -11.70
C GLN A 76 -4.60 4.45 -10.85
N THR A 77 -4.47 4.38 -9.52
CA THR A 77 -5.63 4.33 -8.62
C THR A 77 -6.38 5.66 -8.59
N VAL A 78 -7.69 5.61 -8.33
CA VAL A 78 -8.52 6.82 -8.16
C VAL A 78 -8.09 7.65 -6.94
N GLU A 79 -7.54 6.99 -5.93
CA GLU A 79 -6.96 7.61 -4.74
C GLU A 79 -5.80 8.54 -5.08
N TYR A 80 -4.92 8.10 -5.99
CA TYR A 80 -3.79 8.88 -6.46
C TYR A 80 -4.23 9.95 -7.47
N THR A 81 -4.98 9.56 -8.50
CA THR A 81 -5.31 10.47 -9.61
C THR A 81 -6.13 11.67 -9.14
N ASN A 82 -7.05 11.46 -8.20
CA ASN A 82 -7.84 12.53 -7.56
C ASN A 82 -7.20 13.08 -6.28
N ASP A 83 -6.01 12.62 -5.91
CA ASP A 83 -5.28 13.01 -4.70
C ASP A 83 -6.17 13.03 -3.43
N LEU A 84 -6.95 11.96 -3.25
CA LEU A 84 -8.08 11.94 -2.31
C LEU A 84 -7.65 12.15 -0.86
N TYR A 85 -6.49 11.64 -0.48
CA TYR A 85 -5.93 11.76 0.87
C TYR A 85 -4.52 12.36 0.90
N GLY A 86 -4.04 12.95 -0.20
CA GLY A 86 -2.73 13.59 -0.27
C GLY A 86 -1.61 12.67 -0.79
N LEU A 87 -1.94 11.49 -1.32
CA LEU A 87 -0.95 10.55 -1.82
C LEU A 87 -0.12 11.11 -2.99
N LYS A 88 -0.79 11.69 -3.99
CA LYS A 88 -0.10 12.33 -5.12
C LYS A 88 0.68 13.55 -4.64
N THR A 89 0.13 14.31 -3.69
CA THR A 89 0.85 15.42 -3.05
C THR A 89 2.18 14.96 -2.43
N LEU A 90 2.20 13.85 -1.68
CA LEU A 90 3.46 13.33 -1.11
C LEU A 90 4.42 12.84 -2.21
N ASP A 91 3.95 12.07 -3.20
CA ASP A 91 4.76 11.57 -4.31
C ASP A 91 5.43 12.70 -5.09
N THR A 92 4.66 13.68 -5.55
CA THR A 92 5.20 14.78 -6.37
C THR A 92 6.09 15.74 -5.59
N SER A 93 6.01 15.74 -4.26
CA SER A 93 6.90 16.52 -3.40
C SER A 93 8.13 15.73 -2.92
N GLY A 94 8.34 14.51 -3.42
CA GLY A 94 9.49 13.67 -3.06
C GLY A 94 9.45 13.14 -1.63
N ARG A 95 8.27 13.12 -0.99
CA ARG A 95 8.07 12.67 0.41
C ARG A 95 7.41 11.30 0.50
N LEU A 96 7.05 10.69 -0.63
CA LEU A 96 6.62 9.30 -0.69
C LEU A 96 7.74 8.45 -1.28
N HIS A 97 8.08 7.35 -0.61
CA HIS A 97 9.14 6.45 -1.04
C HIS A 97 8.61 5.02 -1.10
N ILE A 98 8.66 4.44 -2.30
CA ILE A 98 8.21 3.08 -2.59
C ILE A 98 9.44 2.19 -2.75
N HIS A 99 9.59 1.20 -1.87
CA HIS A 99 10.72 0.28 -1.80
C HIS A 99 10.25 -1.12 -2.14
N GLN A 100 10.43 -1.52 -3.40
CA GLN A 100 10.21 -2.90 -3.82
C GLN A 100 11.51 -3.68 -3.68
N VAL A 101 11.55 -4.61 -2.75
CA VAL A 101 12.74 -5.41 -2.43
C VAL A 101 12.47 -6.87 -2.76
N ALA A 102 13.37 -7.50 -3.51
CA ALA A 102 13.22 -8.91 -3.84
C ALA A 102 13.59 -9.82 -2.65
N ASN A 103 13.04 -11.02 -2.65
CA ASN A 103 13.42 -12.15 -1.79
C ASN A 103 13.18 -11.93 -0.29
N VAL A 104 12.21 -11.10 0.08
CA VAL A 104 11.80 -10.91 1.49
C VAL A 104 10.40 -11.50 1.70
N PRO A 105 10.25 -12.61 2.44
CA PRO A 105 8.94 -13.15 2.80
C PRO A 105 8.27 -12.32 3.91
N HIS A 106 6.96 -12.45 4.10
CA HIS A 106 6.12 -11.47 4.79
C HIS A 106 6.65 -11.03 6.17
N ASN A 107 6.93 -11.99 7.04
CA ASN A 107 7.33 -11.66 8.40
C ASN A 107 8.82 -11.32 8.56
N CYS A 108 9.64 -11.54 7.52
CA CYS A 108 11.08 -11.23 7.58
C CYS A 108 11.36 -9.72 7.68
N TRP A 109 10.36 -8.89 7.37
CA TRP A 109 10.38 -7.44 7.64
C TRP A 109 10.43 -7.11 9.14
N LEU A 110 10.04 -8.02 10.03
CA LEU A 110 9.90 -7.79 11.47
C LEU A 110 10.77 -8.70 12.32
N PHE A 111 10.99 -9.95 11.91
CA PHE A 111 11.76 -10.96 12.66
C PHE A 111 12.16 -12.14 11.75
N ASP A 112 13.11 -12.97 12.19
CA ASP A 112 13.53 -14.16 11.44
C ASP A 112 12.32 -15.05 11.10
N TYR A 113 12.21 -15.45 9.83
CA TYR A 113 11.00 -16.09 9.33
C TYR A 113 11.31 -17.16 8.29
N THR A 114 10.73 -18.34 8.46
CA THR A 114 10.73 -19.39 7.44
C THR A 114 9.54 -19.19 6.52
N SER A 115 9.81 -18.91 5.24
CA SER A 115 8.77 -18.69 4.24
C SER A 115 7.81 -19.88 4.14
N LEU A 116 6.51 -19.61 4.08
CA LEU A 116 5.50 -20.64 3.83
C LEU A 116 5.58 -21.19 2.40
N ALA A 117 5.94 -20.35 1.44
CA ALA A 117 6.04 -20.71 0.03
C ALA A 117 7.29 -21.56 -0.28
N THR A 118 8.46 -21.14 0.22
CA THR A 118 9.75 -21.76 -0.15
C THR A 118 10.36 -22.64 0.94
N LYS A 119 9.80 -22.62 2.16
CA LYS A 119 10.35 -23.29 3.36
C LYS A 119 11.79 -22.88 3.69
N THR A 120 12.24 -21.75 3.17
CA THR A 120 13.59 -21.22 3.39
C THR A 120 13.57 -20.20 4.52
N LEU A 121 14.58 -20.27 5.41
CA LEU A 121 14.77 -19.29 6.47
C LEU A 121 15.28 -17.97 5.89
N CYS A 122 14.55 -16.89 6.17
CA CYS A 122 15.00 -15.52 6.01
C CYS A 122 15.40 -14.95 7.38
N LYS A 123 16.59 -14.35 7.47
CA LYS A 123 17.04 -13.63 8.66
C LYS A 123 16.68 -12.16 8.53
N HIS A 124 16.05 -11.61 9.57
CA HIS A 124 15.59 -10.22 9.59
C HIS A 124 16.74 -9.22 9.58
N LYS A 125 17.81 -9.47 10.37
CA LYS A 125 18.91 -8.52 10.51
C LYS A 125 19.51 -8.05 9.16
N PRO A 126 19.88 -8.96 8.22
CA PRO A 126 20.34 -8.54 6.89
C PRO A 126 19.33 -7.68 6.12
N VAL A 127 18.02 -7.97 6.22
CA VAL A 127 16.97 -7.17 5.57
C VAL A 127 16.87 -5.79 6.21
N TYR A 128 16.81 -5.73 7.53
CA TYR A 128 16.74 -4.48 8.28
C TYR A 128 17.93 -3.57 8.00
N ASP A 129 19.15 -4.09 8.12
CA ASP A 129 20.38 -3.33 7.95
C ASP A 129 20.50 -2.76 6.51
N ALA A 130 20.05 -3.53 5.50
CA ALA A 130 20.17 -3.13 4.10
C ALA A 130 19.03 -2.22 3.62
N GLN A 131 17.80 -2.39 4.12
CA GLN A 131 16.60 -1.77 3.53
C GLN A 131 15.95 -0.73 4.46
N ILE A 132 15.89 -1.00 5.76
CA ILE A 132 15.14 -0.18 6.71
C ILE A 132 16.05 0.83 7.41
N TYR A 133 17.17 0.36 7.96
CA TYR A 133 18.10 1.22 8.72
C TYR A 133 18.58 2.46 7.94
N PRO A 134 18.92 2.38 6.63
CA PRO A 134 19.41 3.54 5.88
C PRO A 134 18.41 4.69 5.73
N VAL A 135 17.11 4.46 5.97
CA VAL A 135 16.07 5.50 5.88
C VAL A 135 15.63 6.03 7.24
N LEU A 136 16.18 5.48 8.33
CA LEU A 136 15.90 5.93 9.70
C LEU A 136 16.95 6.92 10.23
N VAL A 137 18.14 6.94 9.63
CA VAL A 137 19.31 7.73 10.04
C VAL A 137 19.45 9.04 9.29
#